data_AF-A0A350P1T2-F1
#
_entry.id   AF-A0A350P1T2-F1
#
_cell.length_a   1.000
_cell.length_b   1.000
_cell.length_c   1.000
_cell.angle_alpha   90.00
_cell.angle_beta   90.00
_cell.angle_gamma   90.00
#
_symmetry.space_group_name_H-M   'P 1'
#
loop_
_entity.id
_entity.type
_entity.pdbx_description
1 polymer ?
#
loop_
_entity_poly.entity_id
_entity_poly.type
_entity_poly.pdbx_seq_one_letter_code
_entity_poly.pdbx_strand_id
1 'polypeptide(L)'
;EMIMDSDCHDLEDARFIGHVSFQPKKEVIDKYGLDEDIGGTSRYDYLDNYMSVTNRVNYDDEEANSDNTAFLRVLEFCNLVDDFYDTDGTRYKGRLEIYVLNSGYGGNLKPVFMGPLPLIDGKRKPLPHIVPLIFEHEPEYPYRGLAYVEQLLPQQKELNTMRSYLAQSARRDARMYVTPKGALDADAMVNLRSGEDGSIIEVDEQYAGNIGRVIVPIAHGPVSGNILNTMQMAEVDLERNTTISPAALGQVTKATASEIMALEGHTQSEYGRHAEQRDMFLVNVVKRCLAAHVASLYDVGDSEGAEQNLDEEGRELDDDQLESKRKEEGIDNDNDNSYDNNLGSDFRSGVQNEEESEEPEQIKEIEEDEPDIDPDDDEIIGLASEVEPVRKQVERQRAGMKLVLLDPEGNLVQIEPKDIDSDFDIGFSEAGRSPIARAEMRNAILQLSDKMLQLIQVSGQKQGAVSVLAEEMYKSIHEQFEFPNNLSYDYIQNKLSEQADNVASDPAPNTAAPQQEQPQQQPQEEPPEEQEPTDKKETVNEFIQQLASLPPDQALVALEEAFKDDPKVLDVIQKAKNMEPEQQAEIVAMILSGISGESNDN
;
A
#
# COMPACT_ATOMS: atom_id res chain seq x y z
N GLU A 1 -13.89 -5.20 9.58
CA GLU A 1 -13.90 -3.72 9.71
C GLU A 1 -12.77 -3.32 10.63
N MET A 2 -12.13 -2.18 10.42
CA MET A 2 -11.09 -1.64 11.30
C MET A 2 -11.68 -0.55 12.18
N ILE A 3 -11.28 -0.49 13.43
CA ILE A 3 -11.64 0.57 14.38
C ILE A 3 -10.33 1.22 14.81
N MET A 4 -10.25 2.53 14.62
CA MET A 4 -9.06 3.33 14.92
C MET A 4 -9.50 4.60 15.64
N ASP A 5 -8.56 5.19 16.38
CA ASP A 5 -8.78 6.44 17.09
C ASP A 5 -8.99 7.61 16.11
N SER A 6 -10.08 8.36 16.29
CA SER A 6 -10.42 9.50 15.42
C SER A 6 -9.50 10.69 15.63
N ASP A 7 -8.95 10.83 16.83
CA ASP A 7 -8.25 12.04 17.27
C ASP A 7 -6.73 11.89 17.19
N CYS A 8 -6.27 10.74 16.68
CA CYS A 8 -4.86 10.40 16.65
C CYS A 8 -4.21 10.88 15.34
N HIS A 9 -2.97 11.40 15.45
CA HIS A 9 -2.18 11.82 14.30
C HIS A 9 -1.16 10.76 13.85
N ASP A 10 -0.58 10.00 14.79
CA ASP A 10 0.50 9.04 14.57
C ASP A 10 0.24 7.69 15.23
N LEU A 11 0.67 6.57 14.62
CA LEU A 11 0.21 5.24 15.04
C LEU A 11 0.73 4.90 16.45
N GLU A 12 1.84 5.52 16.82
CA GLU A 12 2.46 5.42 18.14
C GLU A 12 1.67 6.14 19.24
N ASP A 13 0.85 7.14 18.87
CA ASP A 13 0.00 7.91 19.77
C ASP A 13 -1.43 7.35 19.84
N ALA A 14 -1.72 6.29 19.08
CA ALA A 14 -3.05 5.68 19.06
C ALA A 14 -3.37 5.12 20.45
N ARG A 15 -4.49 5.55 21.03
CA ARG A 15 -4.94 5.04 22.33
C ARG A 15 -5.59 3.67 22.20
N PHE A 16 -6.25 3.45 21.07
CA PHE A 16 -6.95 2.20 20.80
C PHE A 16 -6.87 1.83 19.32
N ILE A 17 -6.71 0.53 19.07
CA ILE A 17 -6.77 -0.06 17.74
C ILE A 17 -7.59 -1.34 17.87
N GLY A 18 -8.56 -1.53 17.00
CA GLY A 18 -9.38 -2.72 17.00
C GLY A 18 -9.77 -3.17 15.60
N HIS A 19 -10.30 -4.37 15.52
CA HIS A 19 -10.92 -4.85 14.30
C HIS A 19 -12.15 -5.71 14.62
N VAL A 20 -13.13 -5.64 13.73
CA VAL A 20 -14.32 -6.49 13.76
C VAL A 20 -14.16 -7.55 12.68
N SER A 21 -14.14 -8.81 13.09
CA SER A 21 -14.17 -9.97 12.21
C SER A 21 -15.56 -10.62 12.21
N PHE A 22 -15.95 -11.17 11.07
CA PHE A 22 -17.16 -12.00 10.95
C PHE A 22 -16.72 -13.46 10.97
N GLN A 23 -17.08 -14.19 12.02
CA GLN A 23 -16.68 -15.58 12.23
C GLN A 23 -17.92 -16.48 12.32
N PRO A 24 -17.85 -17.74 11.84
CA PRO A 24 -18.92 -18.71 12.02
C PRO A 24 -19.24 -18.91 13.49
N LYS A 25 -20.53 -18.99 13.84
CA LYS A 25 -20.99 -19.10 15.24
C LYS A 25 -20.27 -20.22 16.01
N LYS A 26 -20.13 -21.39 15.41
CA LYS A 26 -19.51 -22.56 16.03
C LYS A 26 -18.03 -22.34 16.38
N GLU A 27 -17.28 -21.73 15.49
CA GLU A 27 -15.86 -21.42 15.71
C GLU A 27 -15.67 -20.45 16.87
N VAL A 28 -16.54 -19.44 16.98
CA VAL A 28 -16.51 -18.46 18.07
C VAL A 28 -16.86 -19.11 19.42
N ILE A 29 -17.88 -19.98 19.44
CA ILE A 29 -18.26 -20.75 20.63
C ILE A 29 -17.09 -21.63 21.10
N ASP A 30 -16.50 -22.38 20.17
CA ASP A 30 -15.38 -23.29 20.46
C ASP A 30 -14.13 -22.51 20.93
N LYS A 31 -13.84 -21.35 20.30
CA LYS A 31 -12.64 -20.54 20.59
C LYS A 31 -12.73 -19.81 21.93
N TYR A 32 -13.90 -19.27 22.27
CA TYR A 32 -14.08 -18.41 23.45
C TYR A 32 -14.85 -19.09 24.58
N GLY A 33 -15.24 -20.37 24.43
CA GLY A 33 -15.94 -21.14 25.47
C GLY A 33 -17.31 -20.58 25.83
N LEU A 34 -18.05 -20.10 24.83
CA LEU A 34 -19.34 -19.45 25.02
C LEU A 34 -20.51 -20.46 25.01
N ASP A 35 -21.67 -20.03 25.51
CA ASP A 35 -22.88 -20.88 25.48
C ASP A 35 -23.42 -21.08 24.05
N GLU A 36 -23.97 -22.27 23.77
CA GLU A 36 -24.53 -22.63 22.46
C GLU A 36 -25.73 -21.75 22.02
N ASP A 37 -26.38 -21.10 22.99
CA ASP A 37 -27.61 -20.32 22.80
C ASP A 37 -27.39 -18.89 22.27
N ILE A 38 -26.15 -18.51 21.91
CA ILE A 38 -25.88 -17.18 21.35
C ILE A 38 -26.60 -16.98 20.01
N GLY A 39 -27.31 -15.86 19.89
CA GLY A 39 -27.97 -15.47 18.64
C GLY A 39 -26.94 -15.16 17.54
N GLY A 40 -27.09 -15.79 16.37
CA GLY A 40 -26.26 -15.51 15.19
C GLY A 40 -26.99 -14.61 14.20
N THR A 41 -26.25 -13.76 13.49
CA THR A 41 -26.79 -12.99 12.36
C THR A 41 -26.50 -13.70 11.05
N SER A 42 -27.47 -13.76 10.13
CA SER A 42 -27.17 -14.26 8.80
C SER A 42 -26.30 -13.28 8.01
N ARG A 43 -25.40 -13.81 7.18
CA ARG A 43 -24.58 -12.95 6.31
C ARG A 43 -25.51 -12.17 5.40
N TYR A 44 -25.36 -10.85 5.37
CA TYR A 44 -26.05 -10.02 4.41
C TYR A 44 -25.58 -10.40 3.00
N ASP A 45 -26.45 -11.01 2.19
CA ASP A 45 -26.15 -11.25 0.78
C ASP A 45 -26.33 -9.93 0.02
N TYR A 46 -25.21 -9.28 -0.27
CA TYR A 46 -25.16 -8.02 -1.00
C TYR A 46 -25.61 -8.16 -2.47
N LEU A 47 -25.67 -9.38 -3.02
CA LEU A 47 -26.07 -9.65 -4.39
C LEU A 47 -27.57 -9.92 -4.53
N ASP A 48 -28.20 -10.51 -3.52
CA ASP A 48 -29.64 -10.85 -3.55
C ASP A 48 -30.53 -9.60 -3.57
N ASN A 49 -30.08 -8.50 -2.97
CA ASN A 49 -30.80 -7.23 -2.97
C ASN A 49 -30.94 -6.58 -4.37
N TYR A 50 -30.14 -6.99 -5.35
CA TYR A 50 -30.23 -6.45 -6.72
C TYR A 50 -31.37 -7.08 -7.54
N MET A 51 -31.81 -8.29 -7.18
CA MET A 51 -32.86 -9.01 -7.91
C MET A 51 -34.26 -8.79 -7.30
N SER A 52 -34.36 -8.28 -6.07
CA SER A 52 -35.59 -8.28 -5.27
C SER A 52 -36.28 -6.90 -5.13
N VAL A 53 -36.06 -5.95 -6.04
CA VAL A 53 -36.75 -4.63 -6.00
C VAL A 53 -38.29 -4.76 -6.03
N THR A 54 -38.85 -5.92 -6.35
CA THR A 54 -40.31 -6.16 -6.33
C THR A 54 -40.83 -7.03 -5.19
N ASN A 55 -39.99 -7.67 -4.39
CA ASN A 55 -40.46 -8.48 -3.26
C ASN A 55 -39.79 -7.97 -1.98
N ARG A 56 -40.61 -7.41 -1.08
CA ARG A 56 -40.25 -7.31 0.34
C ARG A 56 -40.00 -8.74 0.80
N VAL A 57 -38.73 -9.15 0.82
CA VAL A 57 -38.33 -10.40 1.43
C VAL A 57 -38.56 -10.19 2.93
N ASN A 58 -39.62 -10.79 3.44
CA ASN A 58 -39.70 -11.07 4.87
C ASN A 58 -38.51 -12.01 5.13
N TYR A 59 -37.49 -11.51 5.81
CA TYR A 59 -36.45 -12.35 6.36
C TYR A 59 -37.13 -13.22 7.42
N ASP A 60 -37.43 -14.48 7.08
CA ASP A 60 -37.74 -15.48 8.08
C ASP A 60 -36.44 -15.75 8.86
N ASP A 61 -36.44 -15.44 10.16
CA ASP A 61 -35.33 -15.69 11.10
C ASP A 61 -34.90 -17.18 11.16
N GLU A 62 -35.61 -18.09 10.47
CA GLU A 62 -35.36 -19.53 10.47
C GLU A 62 -34.17 -19.98 9.61
N GLU A 63 -33.71 -19.19 8.63
CA GLU A 63 -32.56 -19.57 7.78
C GLU A 63 -31.19 -19.38 8.44
N ALA A 64 -31.12 -18.76 9.62
CA ALA A 64 -29.88 -18.59 10.38
C ALA A 64 -29.41 -19.87 11.10
N ASN A 65 -30.14 -20.99 11.02
CA ASN A 65 -29.85 -22.21 11.78
C ASN A 65 -28.89 -23.23 11.12
N SER A 66 -28.27 -22.91 9.98
CA SER A 66 -27.19 -23.75 9.45
C SER A 66 -25.82 -23.24 9.91
N ASP A 67 -24.88 -24.13 10.18
CA ASP A 67 -23.51 -23.81 10.63
C ASP A 67 -22.78 -22.80 9.71
N ASN A 68 -23.19 -22.71 8.44
CA ASN A 68 -22.64 -21.78 7.44
C ASN A 68 -23.50 -20.52 7.21
N THR A 69 -24.66 -20.41 7.86
CA THR A 69 -25.53 -19.23 7.75
C THR A 69 -25.51 -18.35 8.98
N ALA A 70 -25.18 -18.85 10.18
CA ALA A 70 -25.00 -18.03 11.38
C ALA A 70 -23.57 -17.49 11.54
N PHE A 71 -23.43 -16.17 11.50
CA PHE A 71 -22.18 -15.46 11.77
C PHE A 71 -22.31 -14.57 13.01
N LEU A 72 -21.21 -14.49 13.75
CA LEU A 72 -21.05 -13.56 14.85
C LEU A 72 -19.99 -12.51 14.48
N ARG A 73 -20.22 -11.29 14.97
CA ARG A 73 -19.25 -10.20 14.84
C ARG A 73 -18.38 -10.20 16.09
N VAL A 74 -17.11 -10.53 15.94
CA VAL A 74 -16.14 -10.51 17.04
C VAL A 74 -15.31 -9.24 16.89
N LEU A 75 -15.39 -8.37 17.89
CA LEU A 75 -14.56 -7.19 18.03
C LEU A 75 -13.36 -7.53 18.91
N GLU A 76 -12.17 -7.51 18.33
CA GLU A 76 -10.91 -7.51 19.07
C GLU A 76 -10.44 -6.06 19.23
N PHE A 77 -10.29 -5.61 20.47
CA PHE A 77 -10.01 -4.23 20.82
C PHE A 77 -8.74 -4.16 21.67
N CYS A 78 -7.71 -3.51 21.15
CA CYS A 78 -6.44 -3.28 21.83
C CYS A 78 -6.46 -1.89 22.45
N ASN A 79 -6.52 -1.81 23.78
CA ASN A 79 -6.33 -0.59 24.53
C ASN A 79 -4.84 -0.45 24.86
N LEU A 80 -4.21 0.62 24.37
CA LEU A 80 -2.78 0.85 24.49
C LEU A 80 -2.42 1.78 25.66
N VAL A 81 -3.43 2.34 26.35
CA VAL A 81 -3.25 3.30 27.45
C VAL A 81 -3.49 2.64 28.80
N ASP A 82 -4.56 1.85 28.92
CA ASP A 82 -4.92 1.23 30.19
C ASP A 82 -4.01 0.02 30.47
N ASP A 83 -3.50 -0.04 31.69
CA ASP A 83 -2.78 -1.21 32.17
C ASP A 83 -3.74 -2.31 32.61
N PHE A 84 -3.30 -3.56 32.44
CA PHE A 84 -3.99 -4.73 32.91
C PHE A 84 -3.27 -5.29 34.14
N TYR A 85 -4.01 -5.56 35.21
CA TYR A 85 -3.50 -6.23 36.40
C TYR A 85 -4.02 -7.66 36.41
N ASP A 86 -3.09 -8.62 36.43
CA ASP A 86 -3.45 -10.03 36.53
C ASP A 86 -3.85 -10.41 37.96
N THR A 87 -4.41 -11.61 38.15
CA THR A 87 -4.79 -12.13 39.47
C THR A 87 -3.61 -12.17 40.43
N ASP A 88 -2.42 -12.36 39.89
CA ASP A 88 -1.16 -12.46 40.63
C ASP A 88 -0.57 -11.07 40.94
N GLY A 89 -1.29 -10.00 40.57
CA GLY A 89 -0.89 -8.62 40.80
C GLY A 89 0.15 -8.06 39.84
N THR A 90 0.63 -8.87 38.90
CA THR A 90 1.51 -8.45 37.81
C THR A 90 0.83 -7.39 36.94
N ARG A 91 1.52 -6.27 36.75
CA ARG A 91 1.08 -5.17 35.89
C ARG A 91 1.60 -5.38 34.47
N TYR A 92 0.68 -5.39 33.51
CA TYR A 92 0.96 -5.44 32.09
C TYR A 92 0.54 -4.13 31.45
N LYS A 93 1.40 -3.59 30.57
CA LYS A 93 1.08 -2.37 29.82
C LYS A 93 0.18 -2.71 28.64
N GLY A 94 -0.98 -2.05 28.57
CA GLY A 94 -2.01 -2.30 27.57
C GLY A 94 -2.91 -3.49 27.90
N ARG A 95 -4.14 -3.44 27.37
CA ARG A 95 -5.21 -4.40 27.63
C ARG A 95 -5.84 -4.86 26.32
N LEU A 96 -6.03 -6.17 26.16
CA LEU A 96 -6.79 -6.78 25.07
C LEU A 96 -8.20 -7.11 25.55
N GLU A 97 -9.19 -6.60 24.84
CA GLU A 97 -10.61 -6.82 25.10
C GLU A 97 -11.25 -7.48 23.88
N ILE A 98 -12.04 -8.53 24.10
CA ILE A 98 -12.77 -9.22 23.04
C ILE A 98 -14.25 -9.14 23.32
N TYR A 99 -15.00 -8.58 22.38
CA TYR A 99 -16.45 -8.44 22.44
C TYR A 99 -17.11 -9.28 21.35
N VAL A 100 -18.19 -9.98 21.72
CA VAL A 100 -19.07 -10.62 20.75
C VAL A 100 -20.30 -9.74 20.55
N LEU A 101 -20.35 -9.08 19.41
CA LEU A 101 -21.42 -8.16 19.04
C LEU A 101 -22.64 -8.95 18.51
N ASN A 102 -23.83 -8.39 18.71
CA ASN A 102 -25.11 -8.91 18.21
C ASN A 102 -25.51 -10.31 18.73
N SER A 103 -25.02 -10.73 19.90
CA SER A 103 -25.33 -12.02 20.53
C SER A 103 -26.80 -12.20 20.97
N GLY A 104 -27.65 -11.17 20.80
CA GLY A 104 -29.04 -11.17 21.26
C GLY A 104 -29.21 -11.04 22.78
N TYR A 105 -28.12 -11.11 23.55
CA TYR A 105 -28.13 -10.86 24.99
C TYR A 105 -28.28 -9.36 25.25
N GLY A 106 -29.34 -8.99 25.97
CA GLY A 106 -29.70 -7.60 26.23
C GLY A 106 -28.55 -6.78 26.83
N GLY A 107 -28.13 -5.75 26.09
CA GLY A 107 -27.67 -4.45 26.60
C GLY A 107 -26.30 -4.35 27.29
N ASN A 108 -25.71 -5.45 27.78
CA ASN A 108 -24.44 -5.36 28.49
C ASN A 108 -23.29 -5.73 27.56
N LEU A 109 -22.66 -4.70 26.99
CA LEU A 109 -21.38 -4.75 26.27
C LEU A 109 -20.22 -5.10 27.22
N LYS A 110 -20.30 -6.23 27.92
CA LYS A 110 -19.18 -6.74 28.70
C LYS A 110 -18.24 -7.51 27.78
N PRO A 111 -16.91 -7.34 27.91
CA PRO A 111 -15.97 -8.14 27.16
C PRO A 111 -16.12 -9.61 27.57
N VAL A 112 -16.11 -10.50 26.59
CA VAL A 112 -16.06 -11.96 26.79
C VAL A 112 -14.69 -12.36 27.35
N PHE A 113 -13.65 -11.69 26.87
CA PHE A 113 -12.29 -11.86 27.34
C PHE A 113 -11.64 -10.50 27.56
N MET A 114 -10.95 -10.39 28.69
CA MET A 114 -10.13 -9.25 29.04
C MET A 114 -8.81 -9.78 29.59
N GLY A 115 -7.70 -9.39 28.98
CA GLY A 115 -6.37 -9.87 29.35
C GLY A 115 -5.26 -8.91 28.97
N PRO A 116 -4.00 -9.26 29.26
CA PRO A 116 -2.87 -8.43 28.89
C PRO A 116 -2.67 -8.44 27.36
N LEU A 117 -2.12 -7.36 26.83
CA LEU A 117 -1.75 -7.32 25.41
C LEU A 117 -0.63 -8.36 25.15
N PRO A 118 -0.74 -9.20 24.11
CA PRO A 118 0.22 -10.30 23.90
C PRO A 118 1.62 -9.85 23.47
N LEU A 119 1.77 -8.64 22.92
CA LEU A 119 3.03 -8.17 22.34
C LEU A 119 3.45 -6.84 22.98
N ILE A 120 4.75 -6.74 23.26
CA ILE A 120 5.36 -5.55 23.85
C ILE A 120 6.59 -5.20 23.02
N ASP A 121 6.81 -3.91 22.78
CA ASP A 121 7.98 -3.39 22.10
C ASP A 121 9.21 -3.37 23.03
N GLY A 122 10.44 -3.30 22.51
CA GLY A 122 11.66 -3.26 23.32
C GLY A 122 11.72 -2.11 24.34
N LYS A 123 10.95 -1.05 24.10
CA LYS A 123 10.77 0.09 25.02
C LYS A 123 9.69 -0.15 26.08
N ARG A 124 9.22 -1.38 26.26
CA ARG A 124 8.09 -1.76 27.12
C ARG A 124 6.79 -1.03 26.78
N LYS A 125 6.59 -0.66 25.52
CA LYS A 125 5.31 -0.08 25.04
C LYS A 125 4.41 -1.20 24.53
N PRO A 126 3.08 -1.15 24.79
CA PRO A 126 2.14 -2.12 24.23
C PRO A 126 2.18 -2.07 22.70
N LEU A 127 2.30 -3.23 22.06
CA LEU A 127 2.35 -3.34 20.60
C LEU A 127 1.09 -4.05 20.07
N PRO A 128 0.19 -3.36 19.35
CA PRO A 128 -1.00 -4.02 18.80
C PRO A 128 -0.61 -5.05 17.73
N HIS A 129 -1.31 -6.19 17.71
CA HIS A 129 -1.15 -7.23 16.68
C HIS A 129 -1.73 -6.83 15.32
N ILE A 130 -2.48 -5.73 15.28
CA ILE A 130 -3.16 -5.22 14.08
C ILE A 130 -2.34 -4.07 13.49
N VAL A 131 -2.01 -4.16 12.21
CA VAL A 131 -1.30 -3.10 11.47
C VAL A 131 -2.20 -2.61 10.33
N PRO A 132 -2.69 -1.36 10.36
CA PRO A 132 -3.48 -0.80 9.26
C PRO A 132 -2.58 -0.42 8.08
N LEU A 133 -3.06 -0.66 6.86
CA LEU A 133 -2.46 -0.13 5.62
C LEU A 133 -3.35 0.98 5.08
N ILE A 134 -2.83 2.22 5.09
CA ILE A 134 -3.55 3.41 4.64
C ILE A 134 -2.67 4.12 3.62
N PHE A 135 -3.14 4.17 2.36
CA PHE A 135 -2.41 4.84 1.28
C PHE A 135 -2.69 6.35 1.24
N GLU A 136 -3.91 6.75 1.55
CA GLU A 136 -4.30 8.15 1.63
C GLU A 136 -5.24 8.36 2.78
N HIS A 137 -5.14 9.53 3.40
CA HIS A 137 -5.92 9.90 4.55
C HIS A 137 -6.52 11.29 4.38
N GLU A 138 -7.63 11.53 5.08
CA GLU A 138 -8.18 12.87 5.23
C GLU A 138 -7.23 13.69 6.12
N PRO A 139 -6.87 14.94 5.77
CA PRO A 139 -5.99 15.77 6.60
C PRO A 139 -6.50 16.00 8.02
N GLU A 140 -7.82 16.01 8.19
CA GLU A 140 -8.49 16.15 9.49
C GLU A 140 -8.53 14.83 10.27
N TYR A 141 -8.47 13.69 9.57
CA TYR A 141 -8.58 12.34 10.15
C TYR A 141 -7.54 11.39 9.52
N PRO A 142 -6.29 11.37 10.03
CA PRO A 142 -5.19 10.59 9.45
C PRO A 142 -5.43 9.08 9.35
N TYR A 143 -6.30 8.55 10.21
CA TYR A 143 -6.71 7.14 10.18
C TYR A 143 -7.91 6.84 9.29
N ARG A 144 -8.55 7.87 8.74
CA ARG A 144 -9.64 7.67 7.80
C ARG A 144 -9.07 7.54 6.40
N GLY A 145 -8.95 6.29 5.97
CA GLY A 145 -8.57 5.97 4.60
C GLY A 145 -9.53 6.58 3.59
N LEU A 146 -9.00 7.25 2.56
CA LEU A 146 -9.79 7.72 1.44
C LEU A 146 -10.10 6.55 0.50
N ALA A 147 -11.38 6.18 0.40
CA ALA A 147 -11.82 5.19 -0.57
C ALA A 147 -12.07 5.86 -1.92
N TYR A 148 -11.11 5.77 -2.86
CA TYR A 148 -11.25 6.37 -4.19
C TYR A 148 -12.52 5.93 -4.92
N VAL A 149 -12.89 4.65 -4.77
CA VAL A 149 -14.08 4.09 -5.43
C VAL A 149 -15.35 4.76 -4.90
N GLU A 150 -15.39 5.18 -3.63
CA GLU A 150 -16.55 5.84 -3.05
C GLU A 150 -16.88 7.16 -3.75
N GLN A 151 -15.84 7.90 -4.16
CA GLN A 151 -16.00 9.15 -4.92
C GLN A 151 -16.52 8.92 -6.34
N LEU A 152 -16.33 7.71 -6.91
CA LEU A 152 -16.78 7.34 -8.25
C LEU A 152 -18.19 6.73 -8.27
N LEU A 153 -18.67 6.21 -7.13
CA LEU A 153 -19.96 5.54 -7.03
C LEU A 153 -21.15 6.41 -7.49
N PRO A 154 -21.25 7.72 -7.16
CA PRO A 154 -22.35 8.56 -7.60
C PRO A 154 -22.43 8.67 -9.13
N GLN A 155 -21.30 8.94 -9.79
CA GLN A 155 -21.23 9.07 -11.25
C GLN A 155 -21.52 7.72 -11.91
N GLN A 156 -20.98 6.63 -11.38
CA GLN A 156 -21.26 5.30 -11.91
C GLN A 156 -22.75 4.91 -11.77
N LYS A 157 -23.40 5.28 -10.65
CA LYS A 157 -24.84 5.07 -10.45
C LYS A 157 -25.67 5.88 -11.44
N GLU A 158 -25.30 7.13 -11.70
CA GLU A 158 -25.95 7.97 -12.70
C GLU A 158 -25.83 7.36 -14.10
N LEU A 159 -24.62 6.97 -14.50
CA LEU A 159 -24.34 6.35 -15.79
C LEU A 159 -25.15 5.05 -15.98
N ASN A 160 -25.19 4.19 -14.97
CA ASN A 160 -25.99 2.96 -14.98
C ASN A 160 -27.49 3.22 -15.09
N THR A 161 -27.98 4.28 -14.44
CA THR A 161 -29.38 4.71 -14.53
C THR A 161 -29.71 5.16 -15.97
N MET A 162 -28.83 5.97 -16.58
CA MET A 162 -29.01 6.43 -17.96
C MET A 162 -28.95 5.29 -18.97
N ARG A 163 -27.99 4.36 -18.83
CA ARG A 163 -27.89 3.16 -19.68
C ARG A 163 -29.13 2.28 -19.56
N SER A 164 -29.69 2.15 -18.36
CA SER A 164 -30.95 1.43 -18.14
C SER A 164 -32.12 2.12 -18.87
N TYR A 165 -32.18 3.46 -18.83
CA TYR A 165 -33.18 4.23 -19.57
C TYR A 165 -33.04 4.10 -21.09
N LEU A 166 -31.80 4.11 -21.61
CA LEU A 166 -31.52 3.89 -23.03
C LEU A 166 -31.94 2.49 -23.46
N ALA A 167 -31.64 1.46 -22.66
CA ALA A 167 -32.08 0.09 -22.93
C ALA A 167 -33.61 -0.03 -22.95
N GLN A 168 -34.32 0.63 -22.03
CA GLN A 168 -35.78 0.69 -22.05
C GLN A 168 -36.32 1.45 -23.27
N SER A 169 -35.67 2.53 -23.68
CA SER A 169 -36.07 3.31 -24.84
C SER A 169 -35.87 2.53 -26.14
N ALA A 170 -34.75 1.81 -26.29
CA ALA A 170 -34.51 0.92 -27.42
C ALA A 170 -35.55 -0.21 -27.50
N ARG A 171 -35.98 -0.75 -26.35
CA ARG A 171 -37.10 -1.72 -26.30
C ARG A 171 -38.43 -1.11 -26.73
N ARG A 172 -38.67 0.17 -26.41
CA ARG A 172 -39.86 0.91 -26.86
C ARG A 172 -39.79 1.27 -28.34
N ASP A 173 -38.61 1.42 -28.92
CA ASP A 173 -38.41 1.69 -30.35
C ASP A 173 -38.79 0.52 -31.27
N ALA A 174 -39.17 -0.63 -30.69
CA ALA A 174 -39.81 -1.70 -31.44
C ALA A 174 -41.09 -1.16 -32.12
N ARG A 175 -41.22 -1.39 -33.43
CA ARG A 175 -42.35 -0.92 -34.24
C ARG A 175 -43.66 -1.53 -33.72
N MET A 176 -44.45 -0.74 -33.02
CA MET A 176 -45.79 -1.12 -32.57
C MET A 176 -46.84 -0.45 -33.45
N TYR A 177 -47.87 -1.20 -33.82
CA TYR A 177 -48.97 -0.72 -34.63
C TYR A 177 -50.29 -0.89 -33.88
N VAL A 178 -51.17 0.10 -33.98
CA VAL A 178 -52.55 0.00 -33.52
C VAL A 178 -53.43 -0.27 -34.73
N THR A 179 -54.25 -1.31 -34.63
CA THR A 179 -55.26 -1.64 -35.64
C THR A 179 -56.63 -1.77 -34.97
N PRO A 180 -57.70 -1.22 -35.56
CA PRO A 180 -59.05 -1.41 -35.06
C PRO A 180 -59.44 -2.90 -35.14
N LYS A 181 -60.10 -3.39 -34.09
CA LYS A 181 -60.51 -4.79 -33.99
C LYS A 181 -61.45 -5.15 -35.15
N GLY A 182 -61.08 -6.17 -35.94
CA GLY A 182 -61.86 -6.64 -37.10
C GLY A 182 -61.53 -5.94 -38.42
N ALA A 183 -60.53 -5.05 -38.48
CA ALA A 183 -60.14 -4.41 -39.74
C ALA A 183 -59.19 -5.27 -40.59
N LEU A 184 -58.47 -6.21 -39.97
CA LEU A 184 -57.56 -7.15 -40.63
C LEU A 184 -57.90 -8.58 -40.18
N ASP A 185 -57.84 -9.51 -41.13
CA ASP A 185 -57.95 -10.94 -40.85
C ASP A 185 -56.67 -11.49 -40.20
N ALA A 186 -56.75 -12.66 -39.56
CA ALA A 186 -55.63 -13.31 -38.90
C ALA A 186 -54.46 -13.59 -39.87
N ASP A 187 -54.75 -14.03 -41.09
CA ASP A 187 -53.75 -14.31 -42.13
C ASP A 187 -53.08 -13.01 -42.62
N ALA A 188 -53.86 -11.94 -42.77
CA ALA A 188 -53.37 -10.60 -43.09
C ALA A 188 -52.41 -10.09 -42.00
N MET A 189 -52.72 -10.30 -40.71
CA MET A 189 -51.82 -9.93 -39.61
C MET A 189 -50.52 -10.74 -39.60
N VAL A 190 -50.54 -12.01 -40.00
CA VAL A 190 -49.35 -12.86 -40.08
C VAL A 190 -48.44 -12.40 -41.22
N ASN A 191 -48.99 -12.13 -42.41
CA ASN A 191 -48.23 -11.61 -43.55
C ASN A 191 -47.61 -10.23 -43.26
N LEU A 192 -48.32 -9.40 -42.51
CA LEU A 192 -47.81 -8.10 -42.07
C LEU A 192 -46.67 -8.23 -41.05
N ARG A 193 -46.67 -9.29 -40.25
CA ARG A 193 -45.59 -9.61 -39.30
C ARG A 193 -44.39 -10.27 -39.97
N SER A 194 -44.60 -11.12 -40.97
CA SER A 194 -43.52 -11.79 -41.71
C SER A 194 -42.77 -10.83 -42.62
N GLY A 195 -43.43 -9.74 -43.07
CA GLY A 195 -42.80 -8.71 -43.88
C GLY A 195 -42.38 -9.21 -45.25
N GLU A 196 -43.05 -10.24 -45.77
CA GLU A 196 -42.79 -10.77 -47.10
C GLU A 196 -43.11 -9.72 -48.17
N ASP A 197 -42.10 -9.40 -48.97
CA ASP A 197 -42.18 -8.41 -50.04
C ASP A 197 -43.16 -8.87 -51.14
N GLY A 198 -43.97 -7.94 -51.65
CA GLY A 198 -45.00 -8.21 -52.67
C GLY A 198 -46.30 -8.87 -52.17
N SER A 199 -46.48 -9.06 -50.86
CA SER A 199 -47.74 -9.54 -50.30
C SER A 199 -48.86 -8.49 -50.40
N ILE A 200 -50.01 -8.89 -50.94
CA ILE A 200 -51.21 -8.02 -51.02
C ILE A 200 -52.06 -8.30 -49.79
N ILE A 201 -52.33 -7.26 -49.01
CA ILE A 201 -53.11 -7.34 -47.77
C ILE A 201 -54.47 -6.70 -48.01
N GLU A 202 -55.51 -7.52 -47.99
CA GLU A 202 -56.89 -7.07 -48.16
C GLU A 202 -57.47 -6.59 -46.82
N VAL A 203 -58.26 -5.51 -46.87
CA VAL A 203 -58.98 -4.96 -45.71
C VAL A 203 -60.42 -5.42 -45.80
N ASP A 204 -61.02 -5.81 -44.67
CA ASP A 204 -62.41 -6.30 -44.63
C ASP A 204 -63.38 -5.28 -45.26
N GLU A 205 -64.24 -5.76 -46.17
CA GLU A 205 -65.28 -4.96 -46.84
C GLU A 205 -66.25 -4.29 -45.84
N GLN A 206 -66.41 -4.87 -44.64
CA GLN A 206 -67.28 -4.33 -43.58
C GLN A 206 -66.65 -3.16 -42.82
N TYR A 207 -65.35 -2.89 -43.02
CA TYR A 207 -64.68 -1.78 -42.37
C TYR A 207 -65.12 -0.44 -43.00
N ALA A 208 -66.10 0.21 -42.38
CA ALA A 208 -66.63 1.52 -42.81
C ALA A 208 -65.67 2.70 -42.55
N GLY A 209 -64.43 2.44 -42.11
CA GLY A 209 -63.44 3.45 -41.77
C GLY A 209 -62.53 3.84 -42.93
N ASN A 210 -61.76 4.92 -42.75
CA ASN A 210 -60.74 5.31 -43.72
C ASN A 210 -59.59 4.28 -43.71
N ILE A 211 -59.24 3.75 -44.88
CA ILE A 211 -58.13 2.80 -45.10
C ILE A 211 -56.81 3.33 -44.52
N GLY A 212 -56.57 4.64 -44.61
CA GLY A 212 -55.38 5.29 -44.05
C GLY A 212 -55.30 5.30 -42.51
N ARG A 213 -56.32 4.79 -41.79
CA ARG A 213 -56.34 4.62 -40.33
C ARG A 213 -56.41 3.15 -39.89
N VAL A 214 -56.34 2.19 -40.82
CA VAL A 214 -56.40 0.75 -40.50
C VAL A 214 -55.18 0.30 -39.71
N ILE A 215 -54.02 0.89 -40.00
CA ILE A 215 -52.77 0.65 -39.30
C ILE A 215 -52.17 2.02 -38.98
N VAL A 216 -52.14 2.36 -37.70
CA VAL A 216 -51.47 3.58 -37.23
C VAL A 216 -50.23 3.15 -36.45
N PRO A 217 -49.02 3.50 -36.89
CA PRO A 217 -47.83 3.24 -36.09
C PRO A 217 -47.89 4.07 -34.80
N ILE A 218 -47.53 3.46 -33.67
CA ILE A 218 -47.28 4.21 -32.45
C ILE A 218 -45.96 4.94 -32.66
N ALA A 219 -46.03 6.27 -32.77
CA ALA A 219 -44.83 7.09 -32.82
C ALA A 219 -44.19 7.12 -31.43
N HIS A 220 -43.06 6.46 -31.28
CA HIS A 220 -42.20 6.65 -30.13
C HIS A 220 -41.38 7.92 -30.34
N GLY A 221 -41.38 8.81 -29.35
CA GLY A 221 -40.49 9.97 -29.37
C GLY A 221 -39.03 9.51 -29.32
N PRO A 222 -38.12 10.19 -30.02
CA PRO A 222 -36.69 9.86 -29.93
C PRO A 222 -36.20 10.04 -28.50
N VAL A 223 -35.12 9.33 -28.14
CA VAL A 223 -34.41 9.57 -26.89
C VAL A 223 -34.05 11.05 -26.81
N SER A 224 -34.33 11.68 -25.67
CA SER A 224 -33.99 13.08 -25.44
C SER A 224 -32.48 13.28 -25.59
N GLY A 225 -32.06 14.23 -26.43
CA GLY A 225 -30.64 14.57 -26.61
C GLY A 225 -29.96 15.00 -25.30
N ASN A 226 -30.71 15.53 -24.35
CA ASN A 226 -30.18 15.87 -23.02
C ASN A 226 -29.65 14.65 -22.28
N ILE A 227 -30.27 13.47 -22.44
CA ILE A 227 -29.82 12.24 -21.78
C ILE A 227 -28.47 11.79 -22.32
N LEU A 228 -28.26 11.92 -23.63
CA LEU A 228 -26.98 11.62 -24.27
C LEU A 228 -25.89 12.61 -23.81
N ASN A 229 -26.22 13.90 -23.74
CA ASN A 229 -25.28 14.91 -23.27
C ASN A 229 -24.90 14.70 -21.80
N THR A 230 -25.87 14.42 -20.92
CA THR A 230 -25.60 14.14 -19.50
C THR A 230 -24.80 12.85 -19.33
N MET A 231 -25.06 11.81 -20.12
CA MET A 231 -24.26 10.59 -20.11
C MET A 231 -22.80 10.86 -20.48
N GLN A 232 -22.58 11.65 -21.53
CA GLN A 232 -21.23 12.04 -21.95
C GLN A 232 -20.53 12.89 -20.87
N MET A 233 -21.25 13.81 -20.23
CA MET A 233 -20.71 14.60 -19.11
C MET A 233 -20.33 13.70 -17.93
N ALA A 234 -21.18 12.74 -17.56
CA ALA A 234 -20.91 11.80 -16.48
C ALA A 234 -19.72 10.87 -16.79
N GLU A 235 -19.54 10.46 -18.05
CA GLU A 235 -18.36 9.70 -18.50
C GLU A 235 -17.08 10.54 -18.39
N VAL A 236 -17.11 11.79 -18.85
CA VAL A 236 -15.97 12.72 -18.72
C VAL A 236 -15.64 13.02 -17.26
N ASP A 237 -16.66 13.19 -16.41
CA ASP A 237 -16.46 13.43 -14.98
C ASP A 237 -15.87 12.19 -14.29
N LEU A 238 -16.28 10.98 -14.69
CA LEU A 238 -15.70 9.74 -14.20
C LEU A 238 -14.21 9.63 -14.58
N GLU A 239 -13.86 9.96 -15.83
CA GLU A 239 -12.47 9.98 -16.30
C GLU A 239 -11.62 11.06 -15.62
N ARG A 240 -12.21 12.20 -15.25
CA ARG A 240 -11.51 13.26 -14.52
C ARG A 240 -11.31 12.96 -13.05
N ASN A 241 -12.22 12.19 -12.46
CA ASN A 241 -12.22 11.88 -11.04
C ASN A 241 -11.37 10.64 -10.71
N THR A 242 -10.73 10.01 -11.70
CA THR A 242 -9.69 9.02 -11.42
C THR A 242 -8.47 9.74 -10.86
N THR A 243 -8.13 9.46 -9.60
CA THR A 243 -6.99 10.05 -8.87
C THR A 243 -5.64 9.71 -9.50
N ILE A 244 -5.57 8.62 -10.25
CA ILE A 244 -4.41 8.34 -11.09
C ILE A 244 -4.47 9.29 -12.28
N SER A 245 -3.49 10.21 -12.35
CA SER A 245 -3.34 11.11 -13.48
C SER A 245 -3.44 10.30 -14.80
N PRO A 246 -4.20 10.76 -15.81
CA PRO A 246 -4.25 10.13 -17.13
C PRO A 246 -2.85 9.86 -17.74
N ALA A 247 -1.85 10.60 -17.27
CA ALA A 247 -0.42 10.40 -17.47
C ALA A 247 0.13 9.06 -17.02
N ALA A 248 -0.17 8.70 -15.77
CA ALA A 248 0.27 7.47 -15.17
C ALA A 248 -0.39 6.26 -15.86
N LEU A 249 -1.53 6.48 -16.52
CA LEU A 249 -2.21 5.51 -17.38
C LEU A 249 -1.71 5.50 -18.84
N GLY A 250 -0.73 6.36 -19.19
CA GLY A 250 -0.17 6.45 -20.54
C GLY A 250 -1.09 7.07 -21.58
N GLN A 251 -2.14 7.78 -21.17
CA GLN A 251 -3.18 8.33 -22.05
C GLN A 251 -2.93 9.78 -22.49
N VAL A 252 -1.73 10.33 -22.23
CA VAL A 252 -1.42 11.73 -22.56
C VAL A 252 -1.25 11.88 -24.07
N THR A 253 -2.25 12.48 -24.71
CA THR A 253 -2.19 12.86 -26.12
C THR A 253 -1.97 14.37 -26.23
N LYS A 254 -0.95 14.77 -27.01
CA LYS A 254 -0.63 16.18 -27.36
C LYS A 254 -0.13 17.09 -26.22
N ALA A 255 0.53 16.56 -25.19
CA ALA A 255 1.24 17.39 -24.22
C ALA A 255 2.61 17.84 -24.74
N THR A 256 3.04 19.03 -24.35
CA THR A 256 4.40 19.52 -24.59
C THR A 256 5.42 18.74 -23.75
N ALA A 257 6.68 18.67 -24.18
CA ALA A 257 7.72 17.91 -23.47
C ALA A 257 7.87 18.34 -21.99
N SER A 258 7.74 19.64 -21.70
CA SER A 258 7.77 20.17 -20.34
C SER A 258 6.55 19.76 -19.50
N GLU A 259 5.37 19.67 -20.12
CA GLU A 259 4.18 19.14 -19.43
C GLU A 259 4.32 17.65 -19.15
N ILE A 260 4.88 16.87 -20.09
CA ILE A 260 5.16 15.44 -19.88
C ILE A 260 6.14 15.26 -18.71
N MET A 261 7.23 16.04 -18.66
CA MET A 261 8.19 15.98 -17.55
C MET A 261 7.58 16.36 -16.20
N ALA A 262 6.79 17.45 -16.14
CA ALA A 262 6.14 17.86 -14.89
C ALA A 262 5.15 16.82 -14.37
N LEU A 263 4.42 16.21 -15.30
CA LEU A 263 3.41 15.20 -15.06
C LEU A 263 4.02 13.84 -14.68
N GLU A 264 5.18 13.51 -15.27
CA GLU A 264 6.02 12.38 -14.88
C GLU A 264 6.56 12.59 -13.47
N GLY A 265 7.09 13.78 -13.14
CA GLY A 265 7.54 14.12 -11.79
C GLY A 265 6.43 14.02 -10.74
N HIS A 266 5.22 14.48 -11.05
CA HIS A 266 4.06 14.32 -10.16
C HIS A 266 3.70 12.84 -9.96
N THR A 267 3.68 12.07 -11.05
CA THR A 267 3.39 10.63 -11.00
C THR A 267 4.43 9.88 -10.18
N GLN A 268 5.71 10.24 -10.32
CA GLN A 268 6.79 9.69 -9.52
C GLN A 268 6.64 10.01 -8.02
N SER A 269 6.24 11.25 -7.69
CA SER A 269 5.99 11.65 -6.31
C SER A 269 4.87 10.82 -5.67
N GLU A 270 3.77 10.59 -6.39
CA GLU A 270 2.64 9.78 -5.89
C GLU A 270 3.02 8.30 -5.70
N TYR A 271 3.68 7.69 -6.70
CA TYR A 271 4.17 6.31 -6.55
C TYR A 271 5.23 6.18 -5.46
N GLY A 272 6.08 7.18 -5.29
CA GLY A 272 7.07 7.25 -4.21
C GLY A 272 6.39 7.25 -2.84
N ARG A 273 5.38 8.11 -2.65
CA ARG A 273 4.59 8.18 -1.40
C ARG A 273 3.90 6.86 -1.08
N HIS A 274 3.26 6.21 -2.07
CA HIS A 274 2.63 4.91 -1.85
C HIS A 274 3.64 3.79 -1.59
N ALA A 275 4.81 3.84 -2.23
CA ALA A 275 5.89 2.89 -1.98
C ALA A 275 6.43 3.05 -0.55
N GLU A 276 6.64 4.28 -0.09
CA GLU A 276 7.05 4.59 1.28
C GLU A 276 6.04 4.07 2.31
N GLN A 277 4.74 4.30 2.11
CA GLN A 277 3.70 3.78 3.00
C GLN A 277 3.63 2.26 3.01
N ARG A 278 3.78 1.62 1.84
CA ARG A 278 3.87 0.16 1.73
C ARG A 278 5.09 -0.36 2.49
N ASP A 279 6.24 0.28 2.34
CA ASP A 279 7.48 -0.11 3.00
C ASP A 279 7.33 0.07 4.51
N MET A 280 6.78 1.19 4.99
CA MET A 280 6.47 1.40 6.41
C MET A 280 5.50 0.33 6.95
N PHE A 281 4.47 -0.03 6.18
CA PHE A 281 3.54 -1.11 6.55
C PHE A 281 4.28 -2.46 6.67
N LEU A 282 5.14 -2.81 5.71
CA LEU A 282 5.90 -4.05 5.74
C LEU A 282 6.89 -4.09 6.91
N VAL A 283 7.62 -2.99 7.17
CA VAL A 283 8.46 -2.84 8.37
C VAL A 283 7.64 -3.14 9.61
N ASN A 284 6.46 -2.52 9.71
CA ASN A 284 5.59 -2.70 10.86
C ASN A 284 5.15 -4.16 11.02
N VAL A 285 4.70 -4.82 9.94
CA VAL A 285 4.32 -6.24 9.97
C VAL A 285 5.47 -7.13 10.41
N VAL A 286 6.66 -6.96 9.83
CA VAL A 286 7.84 -7.75 10.20
C VAL A 286 8.18 -7.51 11.67
N LYS A 287 8.07 -6.26 12.15
CA LYS A 287 8.30 -5.94 13.57
C LYS A 287 7.37 -6.72 14.50
N ARG A 288 6.07 -6.82 14.18
CA ARG A 288 5.09 -7.57 14.99
C ARG A 288 5.34 -9.08 14.90
N CYS A 289 5.69 -9.59 13.72
CA CYS A 289 6.02 -11.01 13.53
C CYS A 289 7.26 -11.43 14.32
N LEU A 290 8.32 -10.61 14.31
CA LEU A 290 9.52 -10.84 15.10
C LEU A 290 9.21 -10.73 16.59
N ALA A 291 8.48 -9.70 17.03
CA ALA A 291 8.06 -9.57 18.42
C ALA A 291 7.23 -10.79 18.88
N ALA A 292 6.32 -11.28 18.06
CA ALA A 292 5.55 -12.49 18.35
C ALA A 292 6.42 -13.76 18.42
N HIS A 293 7.40 -13.87 17.51
CA HIS A 293 8.34 -14.99 17.55
C HIS A 293 9.20 -14.95 18.82
N VAL A 294 9.71 -13.78 19.17
CA VAL A 294 10.47 -13.54 20.40
C VAL A 294 9.63 -13.84 21.64
N ALA A 295 8.39 -13.32 21.69
CA ALA A 295 7.44 -13.61 22.77
C ALA A 295 7.11 -15.12 22.87
N SER A 296 7.14 -15.87 21.77
CA SER A 296 6.94 -17.34 21.80
C SER A 296 8.15 -18.12 22.33
N LEU A 297 9.34 -17.50 22.31
CA LEU A 297 10.59 -18.07 22.82
C LEU A 297 10.74 -17.81 24.32
N TYR A 298 10.30 -16.64 24.81
CA TYR A 298 10.21 -16.32 26.23
C TYR A 298 8.97 -16.98 26.87
N ASP A 299 9.11 -17.51 28.09
CA ASP A 299 8.01 -18.23 28.76
C ASP A 299 6.97 -17.26 29.33
N VAL A 300 5.72 -17.72 29.45
CA VAL A 300 4.51 -16.96 29.85
C VAL A 300 4.64 -16.29 31.24
N GLY A 301 5.66 -16.61 32.03
CA GLY A 301 5.89 -16.05 33.38
C GLY A 301 6.97 -14.97 33.48
N ASP A 302 7.80 -14.76 32.46
CA ASP A 302 8.94 -13.84 32.48
C ASP A 302 8.90 -12.85 31.30
N SER A 303 7.71 -12.52 30.79
CA SER A 303 7.61 -11.49 29.74
C SER A 303 8.19 -10.19 30.30
N GLU A 304 9.19 -9.59 29.64
CA GLU A 304 9.92 -8.39 30.10
C GLU A 304 9.06 -7.13 30.33
N GLY A 305 7.74 -7.23 30.13
CA GLY A 305 6.75 -6.21 30.48
C GLY A 305 5.88 -6.51 31.70
N ALA A 306 6.03 -7.68 32.32
CA ALA A 306 5.57 -7.95 33.67
C ALA A 306 6.54 -7.27 34.63
N GLU A 307 6.20 -6.08 35.12
CA GLU A 307 6.93 -5.53 36.26
C GLU A 307 6.58 -6.42 37.46
N GLN A 308 7.48 -7.37 37.77
CA GLN A 308 7.46 -8.03 39.07
C GLN A 308 7.48 -6.90 40.11
N ASN A 309 6.49 -6.92 40.99
CA ASN A 309 6.34 -5.94 42.05
C ASN A 309 7.47 -6.14 43.05
N LEU A 310 8.63 -5.58 42.73
CA LEU A 310 9.80 -5.61 43.57
C LEU A 310 9.85 -4.30 44.39
N ASP A 311 10.24 -4.40 45.65
CA ASP A 311 10.56 -3.24 46.49
C ASP A 311 11.81 -2.51 45.97
N GLU A 312 12.16 -1.37 46.59
CA GLU A 312 13.37 -0.60 46.24
C GLU A 312 14.67 -1.41 46.38
N GLU A 313 14.62 -2.56 47.05
CA GLU A 313 15.74 -3.47 47.27
C GLU A 313 15.70 -4.71 46.36
N GLY A 314 14.73 -4.81 45.45
CA GLY A 314 14.61 -5.92 44.50
C GLY A 314 13.99 -7.20 45.08
N ARG A 315 13.25 -7.12 46.19
CA ARG A 315 12.53 -8.26 46.79
C ARG A 315 11.07 -8.24 46.38
N GLU A 316 10.48 -9.41 46.14
CA GLU A 316 9.05 -9.53 45.85
C GLU A 316 8.22 -8.96 47.00
N LEU A 317 7.31 -8.04 46.68
CA LEU A 317 6.34 -7.49 47.61
C LEU A 317 5.32 -8.58 47.96
N ASP A 318 5.00 -8.72 49.24
CA ASP A 318 3.90 -9.57 49.69
C ASP A 318 2.52 -8.93 49.38
N ASP A 319 1.45 -9.71 49.52
CA ASP A 319 0.09 -9.28 49.16
C ASP A 319 -0.35 -8.01 49.91
N ASP A 320 0.07 -7.86 51.17
CA ASP A 320 -0.26 -6.70 52.01
C ASP A 320 0.47 -5.43 51.52
N GLN A 321 1.73 -5.56 51.11
CA GLN A 321 2.49 -4.48 50.51
C GLN A 321 1.98 -4.09 49.11
N LEU A 322 1.55 -5.07 48.32
CA LEU A 322 0.89 -4.85 47.04
C LEU A 322 -0.41 -4.05 47.20
N GLU A 323 -1.24 -4.41 48.18
CA GLU A 323 -2.48 -3.71 48.45
C GLU A 323 -2.25 -2.29 48.98
N SER A 324 -1.20 -2.10 49.80
CA SER A 324 -0.78 -0.79 50.28
C SER A 324 -0.29 0.12 49.15
N LYS A 325 0.53 -0.43 48.23
CA LYS A 325 1.02 0.30 47.05
C LYS A 325 -0.12 0.67 46.09
N ARG A 326 -1.10 -0.22 45.89
CA ARG A 326 -2.31 0.08 45.10
C ARG A 326 -3.12 1.24 45.70
N LYS A 327 -3.25 1.31 47.03
CA LYS A 327 -3.91 2.40 47.75
C LYS A 327 -3.11 3.72 47.66
N GLU A 328 -1.78 3.66 47.78
CA GLU A 328 -0.91 4.83 47.61
C GLU A 328 -0.94 5.41 46.20
N GLU A 329 -1.05 4.55 45.18
CA GLU A 329 -1.22 4.97 43.77
C GLU A 329 -2.63 5.49 43.45
N GLY A 330 -3.54 5.50 44.44
CA GLY A 330 -4.90 6.03 44.31
C GLY A 330 -5.84 5.13 43.51
N ILE A 331 -5.54 3.83 43.41
CA ILE A 331 -6.36 2.82 42.75
C ILE A 331 -7.34 2.24 43.77
N ASP A 332 -8.31 3.05 44.19
CA ASP A 332 -9.40 2.57 45.06
C ASP A 332 -10.38 1.72 44.23
N ASN A 333 -10.41 0.41 44.49
CA ASN A 333 -11.37 -0.55 43.93
C ASN A 333 -12.79 -0.44 44.54
N ASP A 334 -13.12 0.69 45.18
CA ASP A 334 -14.43 0.94 45.81
C ASP A 334 -15.56 1.24 44.82
N ASN A 335 -15.48 0.70 43.60
CA ASN A 335 -16.63 0.70 42.67
C ASN A 335 -17.46 -0.59 42.79
N ASP A 336 -17.57 -1.12 44.01
CA ASP A 336 -18.60 -2.08 44.38
C ASP A 336 -19.94 -1.33 44.57
N ASN A 337 -20.42 -0.74 43.48
CA ASN A 337 -21.70 -0.05 43.42
C ASN A 337 -22.82 -1.10 43.41
N SER A 338 -23.25 -1.50 44.62
CA SER A 338 -24.57 -2.08 44.84
C SER A 338 -25.63 -1.05 44.44
N TYR A 339 -26.07 -1.08 43.18
CA TYR A 339 -27.27 -0.36 42.75
C TYR A 339 -28.50 -1.08 43.33
N ASP A 340 -28.82 -0.70 44.56
CA ASP A 340 -30.07 -1.01 45.19
C ASP A 340 -31.20 -0.20 44.52
N ASN A 341 -32.28 -0.90 44.24
CA ASN A 341 -33.46 -0.40 43.53
C ASN A 341 -34.27 0.51 44.46
N ASN A 342 -34.21 1.84 44.29
CA ASN A 342 -35.34 2.73 44.55
C ASN A 342 -34.98 4.21 44.34
N LEU A 343 -35.58 4.87 43.35
CA LEU A 343 -36.54 5.95 43.60
C LEU A 343 -37.06 6.52 42.28
N GLY A 344 -38.38 6.51 42.14
CA GLY A 344 -39.07 7.44 41.26
C GLY A 344 -39.20 8.83 41.90
N SER A 345 -39.67 9.75 41.06
CA SER A 345 -40.43 10.97 41.37
C SER A 345 -39.84 12.01 42.31
N ASP A 346 -39.82 13.24 41.77
CA ASP A 346 -40.05 14.53 42.46
C ASP A 346 -38.85 15.48 42.68
N PHE A 347 -38.85 16.53 41.85
CA PHE A 347 -39.01 17.93 42.25
C PHE A 347 -37.87 18.70 42.99
N ARG A 348 -37.36 19.72 42.27
CA ARG A 348 -37.08 21.13 42.68
C ARG A 348 -36.06 21.47 43.80
N SER A 349 -35.10 22.31 43.37
CA SER A 349 -34.69 23.64 43.90
C SER A 349 -34.00 23.81 45.27
N GLY A 350 -32.97 24.67 45.29
CA GLY A 350 -32.43 25.41 46.46
C GLY A 350 -31.05 24.90 46.89
N VAL A 351 -29.93 25.62 46.73
CA VAL A 351 -29.43 26.86 47.38
C VAL A 351 -28.92 26.67 48.83
N GLN A 352 -27.70 27.20 49.07
CA GLN A 352 -26.95 27.49 50.34
C GLN A 352 -26.17 26.31 50.97
N ASN A 353 -24.83 26.37 51.05
CA ASN A 353 -23.90 27.15 51.91
C ASN A 353 -23.67 26.50 53.29
N GLU A 354 -22.38 26.51 53.70
CA GLU A 354 -21.74 26.40 55.05
C GLU A 354 -20.62 25.35 54.99
N GLU A 355 -19.33 25.71 54.99
CA GLU A 355 -18.45 26.26 56.06
C GLU A 355 -18.10 25.28 57.20
N GLU A 356 -16.78 25.21 57.48
CA GLU A 356 -16.08 24.71 58.68
C GLU A 356 -16.10 23.18 58.90
N SER A 357 -15.06 22.50 59.39
CA SER A 357 -13.91 22.87 60.22
C SER A 357 -12.80 21.82 60.14
N GLU A 358 -11.55 22.26 60.30
CA GLU A 358 -10.37 21.44 60.61
C GLU A 358 -10.40 20.96 62.08
N GLU A 359 -10.09 19.69 62.33
CA GLU A 359 -9.35 19.24 63.53
C GLU A 359 -8.54 17.96 63.19
N PRO A 360 -7.31 17.79 63.71
CA PRO A 360 -6.49 16.61 63.49
C PRO A 360 -6.64 15.60 64.66
N GLU A 361 -6.93 14.34 64.35
CA GLU A 361 -6.92 13.28 65.37
C GLU A 361 -5.57 12.58 65.51
N GLN A 362 -5.30 12.24 66.77
CA GLN A 362 -4.04 11.83 67.36
C GLN A 362 -3.64 10.40 66.98
N ILE A 363 -2.33 10.23 66.80
CA ILE A 363 -1.64 8.93 66.75
C ILE A 363 -1.88 8.19 68.08
N LYS A 364 -2.45 6.99 68.01
CA LYS A 364 -2.40 5.99 69.09
C LYS A 364 -1.40 4.91 68.71
N GLU A 365 -0.35 4.79 69.52
CA GLU A 365 0.46 3.59 69.64
C GLU A 365 -0.46 2.40 70.01
N ILE A 366 -0.36 1.31 69.26
CA ILE A 366 -0.91 0.01 69.65
C ILE A 366 0.26 -0.97 69.71
N GLU A 367 0.39 -1.56 70.89
CA GLU A 367 1.39 -2.54 71.30
C GLU A 367 1.27 -3.85 70.50
N GLU A 368 2.43 -4.47 70.29
CA GLU A 368 2.65 -5.79 69.72
C GLU A 368 2.02 -6.88 70.59
N ASP A 369 1.24 -7.77 69.99
CA ASP A 369 0.90 -9.09 70.54
C ASP A 369 1.10 -10.14 69.43
N GLU A 370 2.17 -10.93 69.54
CA GLU A 370 2.37 -12.16 68.76
C GLU A 370 1.43 -13.27 69.27
N PRO A 371 0.74 -14.01 68.39
CA PRO A 371 0.20 -15.31 68.76
C PRO A 371 1.17 -16.45 68.39
N ASP A 372 1.54 -17.22 69.42
CA ASP A 372 2.14 -18.56 69.32
C ASP A 372 1.24 -19.50 68.49
N ILE A 373 1.77 -20.04 67.39
CA ILE A 373 1.15 -21.12 66.61
C ILE A 373 1.97 -22.40 66.80
N ASP A 374 1.31 -23.44 67.31
CA ASP A 374 1.81 -24.81 67.47
C ASP A 374 2.20 -25.43 66.10
N PRO A 375 3.35 -26.14 65.99
CA PRO A 375 3.75 -26.80 64.77
C PRO A 375 3.37 -28.28 64.84
N ASP A 376 2.21 -28.67 64.33
CA ASP A 376 1.90 -30.06 63.98
C ASP A 376 0.69 -30.06 63.03
N ASP A 377 0.93 -30.00 61.71
CA ASP A 377 0.06 -30.57 60.68
C ASP A 377 0.82 -30.62 59.33
N ASP A 378 1.72 -31.59 59.22
CA ASP A 378 2.20 -32.13 57.95
C ASP A 378 1.14 -33.09 57.39
N GLU A 379 0.42 -32.71 56.30
CA GLU A 379 -0.06 -33.66 55.27
C GLU A 379 -0.95 -32.97 54.20
N ILE A 380 -0.35 -32.23 53.24
CA ILE A 380 -0.89 -32.15 51.85
C ILE A 380 0.30 -32.07 50.88
N ILE A 381 0.88 -33.23 50.56
CA ILE A 381 1.76 -33.41 49.39
C ILE A 381 1.02 -34.33 48.41
N GLY A 382 0.75 -33.83 47.21
CA GLY A 382 0.42 -34.68 46.07
C GLY A 382 -0.42 -33.99 45.02
N LEU A 383 0.20 -33.12 44.21
CA LEU A 383 -0.25 -32.78 42.84
C LEU A 383 0.77 -31.94 42.04
N ALA A 384 1.90 -31.50 42.62
CA ALA A 384 2.89 -30.67 41.94
C ALA A 384 3.90 -31.44 41.04
N SER A 385 3.90 -32.78 41.01
CA SER A 385 4.98 -33.55 40.38
C SER A 385 4.81 -33.88 38.88
N GLU A 386 3.69 -33.49 38.25
CA GLU A 386 3.45 -33.78 36.82
C GLU A 386 3.69 -32.57 35.89
N VAL A 387 3.91 -31.36 36.43
CA VAL A 387 4.15 -30.14 35.63
C VAL A 387 5.64 -29.95 35.25
N GLU A 388 6.57 -30.41 36.10
CA GLU A 388 8.01 -30.34 35.83
C GLU A 388 8.50 -31.06 34.55
N PRO A 389 8.04 -32.28 34.20
CA PRO A 389 8.58 -32.98 33.03
C PRO A 389 8.17 -32.31 31.70
N VAL A 390 7.07 -31.57 31.67
CA VAL A 390 6.61 -30.81 30.49
C VAL A 390 7.48 -29.57 30.30
N ARG A 391 7.75 -28.80 31.37
CA ARG A 391 8.66 -27.63 31.32
C ARG A 391 10.06 -28.00 30.80
N LYS A 392 10.65 -29.09 31.32
CA LYS A 392 11.97 -29.59 30.89
C LYS A 392 12.00 -30.12 29.44
N GLN A 393 10.87 -30.60 28.91
CA GLN A 393 10.77 -31.01 27.49
C GLN A 393 10.62 -29.81 26.55
N VAL A 394 9.84 -28.79 26.95
CA VAL A 394 9.67 -27.55 26.19
C VAL A 394 10.97 -26.74 26.15
N GLU A 395 11.69 -26.63 27.28
CA GLU A 395 13.03 -26.01 27.34
C GLU A 395 14.04 -26.69 26.40
N ARG A 396 14.00 -28.03 26.29
CA ARG A 396 14.87 -28.78 25.36
C ARG A 396 14.51 -28.59 23.89
N GLN A 397 13.24 -28.36 23.57
CA GLN A 397 12.80 -28.05 22.20
C GLN A 397 13.12 -26.59 21.82
N ARG A 398 13.06 -25.66 22.79
CA ARG A 398 13.35 -24.22 22.62
C ARG A 398 14.84 -23.90 22.46
N ALA A 399 15.73 -24.62 23.15
CA ALA A 399 17.19 -24.44 23.05
C ALA A 399 17.80 -24.74 21.65
N GLY A 400 17.00 -25.25 20.71
CA GLY A 400 17.41 -25.53 19.33
C GLY A 400 16.85 -24.57 18.27
N MET A 401 15.95 -23.63 18.64
CA MET A 401 15.39 -22.69 17.67
C MET A 401 16.40 -21.57 17.39
N LYS A 402 16.79 -21.46 16.12
CA LYS A 402 17.76 -20.48 15.62
C LYS A 402 17.10 -19.70 14.50
N LEU A 403 17.12 -18.37 14.60
CA LEU A 403 16.73 -17.52 13.50
C LEU A 403 17.91 -17.47 12.53
N VAL A 404 17.71 -17.85 11.27
CA VAL A 404 18.77 -17.79 10.26
C VAL A 404 18.44 -16.66 9.29
N LEU A 405 19.18 -15.57 9.38
CA LEU A 405 19.07 -14.44 8.47
C LEU A 405 20.21 -14.45 7.45
N LEU A 406 20.01 -13.79 6.31
CA LEU A 406 21.07 -13.49 5.36
C LEU A 406 21.64 -12.12 5.72
N ASP A 407 22.97 -12.03 5.89
CA ASP A 407 23.64 -10.74 6.00
C ASP A 407 23.72 -10.02 4.63
N PRO A 408 24.18 -8.75 4.59
CA PRO A 408 24.34 -8.01 3.33
C PRO A 408 25.30 -8.67 2.32
N GLU A 409 26.17 -9.57 2.79
CA GLU A 409 27.14 -10.31 1.99
C GLU A 409 26.57 -11.65 1.47
N GLY A 410 25.36 -12.03 1.90
CA GLY A 410 24.69 -13.27 1.54
C GLY A 410 25.13 -14.47 2.38
N ASN A 411 25.84 -14.27 3.49
CA ASN A 411 26.15 -15.31 4.45
C ASN A 411 24.98 -15.53 5.40
N LEU A 412 24.81 -16.78 5.84
CA LEU A 412 23.79 -17.14 6.80
C LEU A 412 24.28 -16.80 8.22
N VAL A 413 23.66 -15.79 8.83
CA VAL A 413 23.87 -15.42 10.23
C VAL A 413 22.82 -16.12 11.07
N GLN A 414 23.28 -16.93 12.03
CA GLN A 414 22.40 -17.54 13.03
C GLN A 414 22.29 -16.58 14.21
N ILE A 415 21.08 -16.14 14.49
CA ILE A 415 20.76 -15.32 15.64
C ILE A 415 20.11 -16.24 16.67
N GLU A 416 20.73 -16.33 17.85
CA GLU A 416 20.19 -17.10 18.97
C GLU A 416 19.22 -16.22 19.79
N PRO A 417 18.27 -16.79 20.54
CA PRO A 417 17.29 -16.00 21.31
C PRO A 417 17.92 -14.99 22.28
N LYS A 418 19.10 -15.32 22.82
CA LYS A 418 19.91 -14.45 23.70
C LYS A 418 20.54 -13.24 22.99
N ASP A 419 20.59 -13.25 21.66
CA ASP A 419 21.15 -12.19 20.83
C ASP A 419 20.04 -11.22 20.36
N ILE A 420 18.77 -11.54 20.65
CA ILE A 420 17.60 -10.72 20.30
C ILE A 420 17.15 -9.99 21.55
N ASP A 421 17.68 -8.79 21.74
CA ASP A 421 17.03 -7.81 22.60
C ASP A 421 15.71 -7.41 21.94
N SER A 422 14.69 -7.13 22.74
CA SER A 422 13.35 -6.76 22.26
C SER A 422 13.32 -5.44 21.47
N ASP A 423 14.43 -4.69 21.43
CA ASP A 423 14.61 -3.42 20.70
C ASP A 423 15.41 -3.63 19.40
N PHE A 424 14.70 -3.85 18.29
CA PHE A 424 15.29 -4.01 16.96
C PHE A 424 14.69 -2.98 15.98
N ASP A 425 15.56 -2.43 15.12
CA ASP A 425 15.16 -1.51 14.04
C ASP A 425 15.15 -2.26 12.70
N ILE A 426 14.13 -2.01 11.90
CA ILE A 426 13.91 -2.68 10.62
C ILE A 426 13.73 -1.59 9.57
N GLY A 427 14.67 -1.52 8.64
CA GLY A 427 14.61 -0.61 7.51
C GLY A 427 14.65 -1.35 6.18
N PHE A 428 14.21 -0.66 5.13
CA PHE A 428 14.48 -1.09 3.76
C PHE A 428 15.83 -0.53 3.31
N SER A 429 16.73 -1.38 2.84
CA SER A 429 18.00 -0.95 2.24
C SER A 429 17.80 -0.22 0.91
N GLU A 430 16.75 -0.58 0.16
CA GLU A 430 16.28 0.15 -1.02
C GLU A 430 14.96 0.87 -0.68
N ALA A 431 15.02 2.08 -0.13
CA ALA A 431 13.81 2.87 0.12
C ALA A 431 13.09 3.20 -1.21
N GLY A 432 11.82 2.79 -1.35
CA GLY A 432 10.79 3.40 -2.20
C GLY A 432 11.17 3.98 -3.58
N ARG A 433 12.13 3.40 -4.32
CA ARG A 433 12.56 4.00 -5.61
C ARG A 433 11.51 3.75 -6.68
N SER A 434 11.08 4.82 -7.37
CA SER A 434 10.21 4.70 -8.53
C SER A 434 10.90 3.88 -9.65
N PRO A 435 10.15 3.19 -10.53
CA PRO A 435 10.73 2.47 -11.66
C PRO A 435 11.64 3.33 -12.54
N ILE A 436 11.37 4.63 -12.63
CA ILE A 436 12.14 5.59 -13.41
C ILE A 436 13.39 6.03 -12.63
N ALA A 437 13.32 6.31 -11.33
CA ALA A 437 14.51 6.54 -10.52
C ALA A 437 15.47 5.33 -10.59
N ARG A 438 14.92 4.12 -10.71
CA ARG A 438 15.71 2.91 -10.99
C ARG A 438 16.31 2.89 -12.41
N ALA A 439 15.61 3.41 -13.40
CA ALA A 439 16.13 3.55 -14.77
C ALA A 439 17.19 4.65 -14.89
N GLU A 440 17.00 5.80 -14.25
CA GLU A 440 17.97 6.89 -14.13
C GLU A 440 19.21 6.42 -13.39
N MET A 441 19.06 5.69 -12.28
CA MET A 441 20.19 5.10 -11.57
C MET A 441 20.90 4.06 -12.44
N ARG A 442 20.19 3.22 -13.21
CA ARG A 442 20.82 2.32 -14.18
C ARG A 442 21.60 3.10 -15.25
N ASN A 443 21.06 4.20 -15.76
CA ASN A 443 21.74 5.04 -16.74
C ASN A 443 22.96 5.74 -16.14
N ALA A 444 22.86 6.24 -14.91
CA ALA A 444 23.96 6.83 -14.16
C ALA A 444 25.05 5.78 -13.87
N ILE A 445 24.66 4.56 -13.47
CA ILE A 445 25.56 3.42 -13.28
C ILE A 445 26.23 3.05 -14.62
N LEU A 446 25.52 3.07 -15.74
CA LEU A 446 26.10 2.80 -17.06
C LEU A 446 27.14 3.87 -17.43
N GLN A 447 26.82 5.15 -17.26
CA GLN A 447 27.77 6.25 -17.50
C GLN A 447 28.98 6.21 -16.57
N LEU A 448 28.77 5.83 -15.30
CA LEU A 448 29.85 5.61 -14.34
C LEU A 448 30.68 4.37 -14.70
N SER A 449 30.05 3.30 -15.20
CA SER A 449 30.72 2.06 -15.56
C SER A 449 31.71 2.27 -16.71
N ASP A 450 31.39 3.13 -17.69
CA ASP A 450 32.33 3.50 -18.76
C ASP A 450 33.57 4.23 -18.21
N LYS A 451 33.37 5.17 -17.27
CA LYS A 451 34.48 5.88 -16.61
C LYS A 451 35.29 4.95 -15.71
N MET A 452 34.64 4.04 -15.01
CA MET A 452 35.28 3.03 -14.17
C MET A 452 36.11 2.04 -14.99
N LEU A 453 35.62 1.59 -16.14
CA LEU A 453 36.39 0.76 -17.08
C LEU A 453 37.64 1.49 -17.58
N GLN A 454 37.54 2.79 -17.89
CA GLN A 454 38.70 3.61 -18.25
C GLN A 454 39.70 3.71 -17.09
N LEU A 455 39.24 3.95 -15.86
CA LEU A 455 40.11 3.99 -14.67
C LEU A 455 40.80 2.65 -14.41
N ILE A 456 40.09 1.52 -14.59
CA ILE A 456 40.66 0.17 -14.47
C ILE A 456 41.72 -0.08 -15.56
N GLN A 457 41.47 0.35 -16.80
CA GLN A 457 42.45 0.22 -17.88
C GLN A 457 43.72 1.04 -17.61
N VAL A 458 43.57 2.24 -17.04
CA VAL A 458 44.70 3.11 -16.68
C VAL A 458 45.45 2.58 -15.47
N SER A 459 44.77 2.03 -14.46
CA SER A 459 45.40 1.45 -13.26
C SER A 459 46.14 0.14 -13.56
N GLY A 460 45.65 -0.66 -14.52
CA GLY A 460 46.31 -1.87 -15.01
C GLY A 460 47.66 -1.62 -15.72
N GLN A 461 47.93 -0.40 -16.18
CA GLN A 461 49.25 -0.02 -16.70
C GLN A 461 50.18 0.25 -15.51
N LYS A 462 50.81 -0.82 -15.00
CA LYS A 462 51.55 -0.94 -13.72
C LYS A 462 52.67 0.10 -13.40
N GLN A 463 52.83 1.20 -14.14
CA GLN A 463 53.89 2.19 -13.88
C GLN A 463 53.45 3.63 -14.17
N GLY A 464 53.24 4.41 -13.11
CA GLY A 464 53.15 5.88 -13.17
C GLY A 464 52.37 6.49 -12.01
N ALA A 465 52.59 7.78 -11.74
CA ALA A 465 51.77 8.51 -10.75
C ALA A 465 50.27 8.54 -11.14
N VAL A 466 49.99 8.38 -12.45
CA VAL A 466 48.63 8.34 -13.00
C VAL A 466 47.88 7.06 -12.63
N SER A 467 48.57 5.91 -12.49
CA SER A 467 47.91 4.64 -12.15
C SER A 467 47.43 4.63 -10.69
N VAL A 468 48.24 5.18 -9.78
CA VAL A 468 47.89 5.33 -8.35
C VAL A 468 46.72 6.30 -8.17
N LEU A 469 46.70 7.39 -8.92
CA LEU A 469 45.59 8.35 -8.89
C LEU A 469 44.30 7.74 -9.45
N ALA A 470 44.38 6.95 -10.51
CA ALA A 470 43.22 6.26 -11.08
C ALA A 470 42.63 5.21 -10.12
N GLU A 471 43.49 4.52 -9.38
CA GLU A 471 43.09 3.55 -8.35
C GLU A 471 42.38 4.21 -7.16
N GLU A 472 42.91 5.31 -6.66
CA GLU A 472 42.28 6.05 -5.56
C GLU A 472 40.96 6.71 -6.00
N MET A 473 40.90 7.22 -7.23
CA MET A 473 39.66 7.74 -7.81
C MET A 473 38.60 6.64 -7.96
N TYR A 474 38.99 5.45 -8.44
CA TYR A 474 38.08 4.31 -8.54
C TYR A 474 37.53 3.91 -7.17
N LYS A 475 38.41 3.82 -6.16
CA LYS A 475 38.03 3.51 -4.78
C LYS A 475 37.07 4.56 -4.22
N SER A 476 37.33 5.85 -4.45
CA SER A 476 36.45 6.93 -4.01
C SER A 476 35.06 6.89 -4.67
N ILE A 477 34.98 6.54 -5.95
CA ILE A 477 33.70 6.36 -6.66
C ILE A 477 32.97 5.14 -6.10
N HIS A 478 33.66 4.04 -5.84
CA HIS A 478 33.07 2.85 -5.24
C HIS A 478 32.55 3.08 -3.82
N GLU A 479 33.24 3.89 -3.01
CA GLU A 479 32.77 4.24 -1.66
C GLU A 479 31.58 5.22 -1.67
N GLN A 480 31.49 6.08 -2.69
CA GLN A 480 30.39 7.05 -2.83
C GLN A 480 29.12 6.46 -3.45
N PHE A 481 29.22 5.37 -4.21
CA PHE A 481 28.10 4.75 -4.91
C PHE A 481 27.94 3.29 -4.50
N GLU A 482 26.74 2.91 -4.09
CA GLU A 482 26.40 1.51 -3.76
C GLU A 482 26.36 0.66 -5.04
N PHE A 483 27.49 0.05 -5.38
CA PHE A 483 27.56 -0.91 -6.49
C PHE A 483 27.14 -2.31 -6.02
N PRO A 484 26.52 -3.11 -6.91
CA PRO A 484 26.31 -4.54 -6.68
C PRO A 484 27.61 -5.25 -6.27
N ASN A 485 27.53 -6.24 -5.37
CA ASN A 485 28.69 -6.92 -4.78
C ASN A 485 29.69 -7.49 -5.81
N ASN A 486 29.20 -7.89 -6.99
CA ASN A 486 30.00 -8.42 -8.11
C ASN A 486 30.77 -7.35 -8.91
N LEU A 487 30.56 -6.07 -8.62
CA LEU A 487 31.29 -4.93 -9.19
C LEU A 487 32.19 -4.25 -8.15
N SER A 488 32.34 -4.87 -6.96
CA SER A 488 33.17 -4.30 -5.91
C SER A 488 34.65 -4.24 -6.29
N TYR A 489 35.35 -3.20 -5.83
CA TYR A 489 36.79 -3.03 -6.09
C TYR A 489 37.58 -4.29 -5.72
N ASP A 490 37.33 -4.81 -4.52
CA ASP A 490 38.03 -5.98 -4.00
C ASP A 490 37.73 -7.23 -4.83
N TYR A 491 36.49 -7.42 -5.26
CA TYR A 491 36.11 -8.54 -6.12
C TYR A 491 36.79 -8.49 -7.49
N ILE A 492 36.83 -7.31 -8.12
CA ILE A 492 37.47 -7.12 -9.43
C ILE A 492 38.99 -7.29 -9.33
N GLN A 493 39.63 -6.73 -8.29
CA GLN A 493 41.06 -6.90 -8.06
C GLN A 493 41.42 -8.36 -7.81
N ASN A 494 40.66 -9.06 -6.96
CA ASN A 494 40.86 -10.49 -6.71
C ASN A 494 40.73 -11.31 -8.00
N LYS A 495 39.74 -11.01 -8.85
CA LYS A 495 39.58 -11.68 -10.15
C LYS A 495 40.71 -11.36 -11.14
N LEU A 496 41.20 -10.12 -11.16
CA LEU A 496 42.33 -9.72 -11.99
C LEU A 496 43.63 -10.39 -11.53
N SER A 497 43.88 -10.49 -10.22
CA SER A 497 45.02 -11.23 -9.69
C SER A 497 44.92 -12.72 -9.97
N GLU A 498 43.74 -13.33 -9.81
CA GLU A 498 43.50 -14.73 -10.18
C GLU A 498 43.79 -14.99 -11.68
N GLN A 499 43.42 -14.06 -12.57
CA GLN A 499 43.74 -14.18 -13.99
C GLN A 499 45.24 -14.00 -14.27
N ALA A 500 45.91 -13.06 -13.60
CA ALA A 500 47.34 -12.83 -13.75
C ALA A 500 48.17 -14.04 -13.28
N ASP A 501 47.74 -14.69 -12.19
CA ASP A 501 48.38 -15.89 -11.65
C ASP A 501 48.17 -17.11 -12.54
N ASN A 502 47.00 -17.24 -13.17
CA ASN A 502 46.72 -18.30 -14.15
C ASN A 502 47.53 -18.15 -15.45
N VAL A 503 47.85 -16.93 -15.88
CA VAL A 503 48.69 -16.67 -17.07
C VAL A 503 50.18 -16.91 -16.78
N ALA A 504 50.61 -16.81 -15.52
CA ALA A 504 51.99 -17.06 -15.11
C ALA A 504 52.37 -18.55 -15.03
N SER A 505 51.38 -19.46 -15.07
CA SER A 505 51.58 -20.92 -14.93
C SER A 505 51.67 -21.71 -16.24
N ASP A 506 51.50 -21.10 -17.41
CA ASP A 506 51.61 -21.80 -18.70
C ASP A 506 52.93 -21.48 -19.44
N PRO A 507 53.78 -22.48 -19.79
CA PRO A 507 54.94 -22.26 -20.63
C PRO A 507 54.50 -22.07 -22.10
N ALA A 508 55.03 -21.01 -22.73
CA ALA A 508 54.75 -20.60 -24.10
C ALA A 508 54.76 -21.73 -25.15
N PRO A 509 53.82 -21.73 -26.12
CA PRO A 509 54.04 -22.37 -27.40
C PRO A 509 54.48 -21.34 -28.46
N ASN A 510 55.36 -21.86 -29.31
CA ASN A 510 56.01 -21.22 -30.45
C ASN A 510 55.04 -20.61 -31.48
N THR A 511 55.57 -19.57 -32.14
CA THR A 511 55.16 -18.96 -33.40
C THR A 511 54.50 -19.89 -34.44
N ALA A 512 53.30 -19.51 -34.89
CA ALA A 512 52.89 -19.55 -36.29
C ALA A 512 51.74 -18.56 -36.52
N ALA A 513 51.94 -17.62 -37.43
CA ALA A 513 50.92 -16.64 -37.84
C ALA A 513 49.81 -17.31 -38.67
N PRO A 514 48.54 -16.92 -38.45
CA PRO A 514 47.54 -16.91 -39.51
C PRO A 514 47.09 -15.47 -39.81
N GLN A 515 46.98 -15.19 -41.10
CA GLN A 515 46.47 -13.95 -41.67
C GLN A 515 45.03 -13.69 -41.25
N GLN A 516 44.71 -12.44 -40.91
CA GLN A 516 43.35 -11.94 -40.76
C GLN A 516 42.69 -11.86 -42.13
N GLU A 517 41.74 -12.77 -42.40
CA GLU A 517 40.69 -12.54 -43.40
C GLU A 517 39.58 -11.74 -42.72
N GLN A 518 39.26 -10.57 -43.28
CA GLN A 518 38.06 -9.80 -42.96
C GLN A 518 36.82 -10.53 -43.50
N PRO A 519 35.79 -10.81 -42.69
CA PRO A 519 34.46 -11.07 -43.21
C PRO A 519 33.74 -9.73 -43.43
N GLN A 520 33.43 -9.48 -44.69
CA GLN A 520 32.51 -8.46 -45.16
C GLN A 520 31.18 -8.54 -44.40
N GLN A 521 30.71 -7.40 -43.87
CA GLN A 521 29.32 -7.24 -43.48
C GLN A 521 28.46 -7.26 -44.75
N GLN A 522 27.59 -8.27 -44.85
CA GLN A 522 26.47 -8.26 -45.79
C GLN A 522 25.36 -7.38 -45.20
N PRO A 523 24.72 -6.51 -46.00
CA PRO A 523 23.51 -5.82 -45.60
C PRO A 523 22.33 -6.79 -45.74
N GLN A 524 21.56 -6.97 -44.67
CA GLN A 524 20.28 -7.68 -44.73
C GLN A 524 19.14 -6.65 -44.71
N GLU A 525 18.39 -6.68 -45.81
CA GLU A 525 17.24 -5.86 -46.14
C GLU A 525 16.06 -6.12 -45.20
N GLU A 526 15.44 -5.05 -44.69
CA GLU A 526 14.07 -5.09 -44.18
C GLU A 526 13.08 -4.65 -45.29
N PRO A 527 11.87 -5.24 -45.34
CA PRO A 527 10.89 -4.98 -46.38
C PRO A 527 10.14 -3.65 -46.18
N PRO A 528 9.60 -3.03 -47.26
CA PRO A 528 9.06 -1.68 -47.19
C PRO A 528 7.65 -1.65 -46.59
N GLU A 529 7.46 -0.85 -45.54
CA GLU A 529 6.15 -0.33 -45.15
C GLU A 529 5.88 1.02 -45.85
N GLU A 530 4.71 1.11 -46.48
CA GLU A 530 4.16 2.31 -47.07
C GLU A 530 3.90 3.38 -45.99
N GLN A 531 4.55 4.54 -46.11
CA GLN A 531 4.17 5.74 -45.37
C GLN A 531 3.68 6.82 -46.33
N GLU A 532 2.44 7.27 -46.09
CA GLU A 532 1.85 8.50 -46.60
C GLU A 532 2.62 9.74 -46.07
N PRO A 533 2.56 10.89 -46.76
CA PRO A 533 3.44 12.01 -46.46
C PRO A 533 2.95 12.82 -45.24
N THR A 534 3.77 12.84 -44.19
CA THR A 534 3.69 13.84 -43.11
C THR A 534 4.90 14.75 -43.13
N ASP A 535 4.66 16.06 -43.01
CA ASP A 535 5.64 17.15 -42.97
C ASP A 535 6.83 16.85 -42.04
N LYS A 536 8.02 16.66 -42.61
CA LYS A 536 9.26 16.43 -41.86
C LYS A 536 9.77 17.75 -41.27
N LYS A 537 9.88 17.81 -39.94
CA LYS A 537 10.87 18.66 -39.28
C LYS A 537 12.19 17.91 -39.31
N GLU A 538 13.19 18.48 -39.96
CA GLU A 538 14.57 17.95 -39.97
C GLU A 538 15.09 17.87 -38.53
N THR A 539 15.69 16.74 -38.17
CA THR A 539 16.32 16.59 -36.86
C THR A 539 17.62 17.40 -36.82
N VAL A 540 18.01 17.90 -35.64
CA VAL A 540 19.24 18.71 -35.47
C VAL A 540 20.48 17.99 -36.02
N ASN A 541 20.52 16.66 -35.91
CA ASN A 541 21.62 15.84 -36.43
C ASN A 541 21.66 15.79 -37.97
N GLU A 542 20.50 15.76 -38.65
CA GLU A 542 20.44 15.84 -40.12
C GLU A 542 20.88 17.22 -40.62
N PHE A 543 20.50 18.28 -39.91
CA PHE A 543 20.94 19.66 -40.21
C PHE A 543 22.47 19.82 -40.07
N ILE A 544 23.07 19.27 -39.01
CA ILE A 544 24.53 19.28 -38.81
C ILE A 544 25.25 18.51 -39.93
N GLN A 545 24.74 17.34 -40.32
CA GLN A 545 25.32 16.56 -41.42
C GLN A 545 25.21 17.27 -42.77
N GLN A 546 24.10 17.97 -43.01
CA GLN A 546 23.90 18.75 -44.22
C GLN A 546 24.86 19.94 -44.28
N LEU A 547 25.05 20.66 -43.17
CA LEU A 547 26.00 21.78 -43.07
C LEU A 547 27.44 21.33 -43.26
N ALA A 548 27.84 20.18 -42.71
CA ALA A 548 29.18 19.63 -42.87
C ALA A 548 29.52 19.24 -44.32
N SER A 549 28.50 19.03 -45.17
CA SER A 549 28.67 18.68 -46.59
C SER A 549 28.74 19.90 -47.52
N LEU A 550 28.40 21.10 -47.04
CA LEU A 550 28.36 22.32 -47.84
C LEU A 550 29.73 23.03 -47.90
N PRO A 551 30.04 23.74 -49.00
CA PRO A 551 31.18 24.66 -49.04
C PRO A 551 31.11 25.71 -47.92
N PRO A 552 32.24 26.20 -47.38
CA PRO A 552 32.27 27.09 -46.20
C PRO A 552 31.39 28.33 -46.35
N ASP A 553 31.43 28.98 -47.51
CA ASP A 553 30.60 30.15 -47.81
C ASP A 553 29.10 29.86 -47.75
N GLN A 554 28.67 28.66 -48.19
CA GLN A 554 27.26 28.25 -48.18
C GLN A 554 26.82 27.79 -46.80
N ALA A 555 27.69 27.10 -46.06
CA ALA A 555 27.44 26.71 -44.68
C ALA A 555 27.23 27.95 -43.78
N LEU A 556 28.00 29.02 -43.99
CA LEU A 556 27.84 30.28 -43.26
C LEU A 556 26.50 30.98 -43.55
N VAL A 557 25.98 30.89 -44.77
CA VAL A 557 24.66 31.46 -45.11
C VAL A 557 23.53 30.65 -44.46
N ALA A 558 23.64 29.32 -44.47
CA ALA A 558 22.67 28.45 -43.82
C ALA A 558 22.70 28.59 -42.28
N LEU A 559 23.88 28.78 -41.68
CA LEU A 559 24.03 29.09 -40.26
C LEU A 559 23.46 30.47 -39.91
N GLU A 560 23.67 31.49 -40.76
CA GLU A 560 23.06 32.82 -40.56
C GLU A 560 21.53 32.72 -40.57
N GLU A 561 20.98 31.82 -41.38
CA GLU A 561 19.53 31.62 -41.46
C GLU A 561 18.97 30.86 -40.25
N ALA A 562 19.68 29.84 -39.76
CA ALA A 562 19.28 29.07 -38.60
C ALA A 562 19.37 29.85 -37.28
N PHE A 563 20.33 30.78 -37.17
CA PHE A 563 20.60 31.55 -35.95
C PHE A 563 20.20 33.03 -36.07
N LYS A 564 19.18 33.37 -36.87
CA LYS A 564 18.67 34.76 -37.02
C LYS A 564 18.29 35.40 -35.67
N ASP A 565 17.94 34.59 -34.67
CA ASP A 565 17.49 35.03 -33.36
C ASP A 565 18.61 35.12 -32.30
N ASP A 566 19.83 34.63 -32.59
CA ASP A 566 20.98 34.75 -31.67
C ASP A 566 21.99 35.82 -32.15
N PRO A 567 21.98 37.02 -31.54
CA PRO A 567 22.83 38.13 -31.97
C PRO A 567 24.33 37.89 -31.72
N LYS A 568 24.71 36.98 -30.82
CA LYS A 568 26.13 36.68 -30.55
C LYS A 568 26.71 35.77 -31.62
N VAL A 569 25.95 34.75 -32.04
CA VAL A 569 26.36 33.82 -33.10
C VAL A 569 26.42 34.55 -34.45
N LEU A 570 25.47 35.45 -34.71
CA LEU A 570 25.47 36.29 -35.92
C LEU A 570 26.72 37.17 -36.06
N ASP A 571 27.23 37.77 -34.98
CA ASP A 571 28.46 38.60 -35.04
C ASP A 571 29.69 37.75 -35.40
N VAL A 572 29.74 36.49 -34.94
CA VAL A 572 30.81 35.54 -35.28
C VAL A 572 30.71 35.10 -36.74
N ILE A 573 29.49 34.80 -37.23
CA ILE A 573 29.24 34.42 -38.63
C ILE A 573 29.59 35.58 -39.58
N GLN A 574 29.23 36.82 -39.24
CA GLN A 574 29.55 38.00 -40.05
C GLN A 574 31.05 38.31 -40.09
N LYS A 575 31.77 38.06 -38.99
CA LYS A 575 33.24 38.13 -38.98
C LYS A 575 33.86 37.04 -39.85
N ALA A 576 33.34 35.81 -39.78
CA ALA A 576 33.83 34.69 -40.58
C ALA A 576 33.69 34.93 -42.10
N LYS A 577 32.59 35.54 -42.56
CA LYS A 577 32.38 35.85 -43.99
C LYS A 577 33.46 36.75 -44.63
N ASN A 578 34.20 37.51 -43.82
CA ASN A 578 35.28 38.38 -44.29
C ASN A 578 36.68 37.75 -44.19
N MET A 579 36.78 36.48 -43.78
CA MET A 579 38.03 35.75 -43.64
C MET A 579 38.31 34.86 -44.86
N GLU A 580 39.55 34.40 -44.98
CA GLU A 580 39.96 33.44 -46.01
C GLU A 580 39.24 32.09 -45.85
N PRO A 581 39.02 31.31 -46.92
CA PRO A 581 38.19 30.09 -46.90
C PRO A 581 38.65 29.02 -45.90
N GLU A 582 39.96 28.94 -45.63
CA GLU A 582 40.52 28.00 -44.65
C GLU A 582 40.11 28.37 -43.22
N GLN A 583 40.06 29.66 -42.90
CA GLN A 583 39.64 30.17 -41.58
C GLN A 583 38.13 30.07 -41.41
N GLN A 584 37.37 30.24 -42.49
CA GLN A 584 35.93 30.03 -42.47
C GLN A 584 35.57 28.59 -42.12
N ALA A 585 36.27 27.61 -42.69
CA ALA A 585 36.04 26.19 -42.40
C ALA A 585 36.31 25.85 -40.92
N GLU A 586 37.35 26.45 -40.32
CA GLU A 586 37.67 26.29 -38.90
C GLU A 586 36.57 26.87 -37.99
N ILE A 587 36.05 28.05 -38.32
CA ILE A 587 34.95 28.68 -37.56
C ILE A 587 33.65 27.89 -37.70
N VAL A 588 33.32 27.41 -38.90
CA VAL A 588 32.13 26.56 -39.11
C VAL A 588 32.24 25.28 -38.28
N ALA A 589 33.40 24.64 -38.25
CA ALA A 589 33.63 23.45 -37.42
C ALA A 589 33.51 23.76 -35.91
N MET A 590 33.97 24.93 -35.46
CA MET A 590 33.83 25.38 -34.07
C MET A 590 32.38 25.65 -33.67
N ILE A 591 31.58 26.25 -34.57
CA ILE A 591 30.15 26.49 -34.33
C ILE A 591 29.40 25.15 -34.29
N LEU A 592 29.67 24.26 -35.24
CA LEU A 592 29.05 22.93 -35.29
C LEU A 592 29.37 22.08 -34.06
N SER A 593 30.61 22.14 -33.56
CA SER A 593 30.99 21.41 -32.34
C SER A 593 30.33 21.98 -31.09
N GLY A 594 30.16 23.31 -31.00
CA GLY A 594 29.39 23.97 -29.94
C GLY A 594 27.93 23.51 -29.90
N ILE A 595 27.27 23.45 -31.07
CA ILE A 595 25.87 22.99 -31.19
C ILE A 595 25.74 21.52 -30.76
N SER A 596 26.70 20.67 -31.14
CA SER A 596 26.71 19.25 -30.74
C SER A 596 27.03 19.02 -29.25
N GLY A 597 27.69 19.97 -28.60
CA GLY A 597 28.02 19.90 -27.18
C GLY A 597 26.86 20.30 -26.28
N GLU A 598 26.13 21.35 -26.64
CA GLU A 598 24.97 21.82 -25.86
C GLU A 598 23.74 20.90 -25.97
N SER A 599 23.69 20.01 -26.97
CA SER A 599 22.60 19.04 -27.13
C SER A 599 22.71 17.79 -26.24
N ASN A 600 23.80 17.64 -25.48
CA ASN A 600 23.95 16.57 -24.48
C ASN A 600 23.79 17.03 -23.02
N ASP A 601 23.71 18.35 -22.78
CA ASP A 601 23.58 18.93 -21.43
C ASP A 601 22.23 19.68 -21.23
N ASN A 602 21.25 19.48 -22.12
CA ASN A 602 19.87 19.98 -21.96
C ASN A 602 18.82 18.90 -22.23
#